data_AF-A0AA36NWP8-F1
#
_entry.id   AF-A0AA36NWP8-F1
#
_cell.length_a   1.000
_cell.length_b   1.000
_cell.length_c   1.000
_cell.angle_alpha   90.00
_cell.angle_beta   90.00
_cell.angle_gamma   90.00
#
_symmetry.space_group_name_H-M   'P 1'
#
loop_
_entity.id
_entity.type
_entity.pdbx_description
1 polymer ?
#
loop_
_entity_poly.entity_id
_entity_poly.type
_entity_poly.pdbx_seq_one_letter_code
_entity_poly.pdbx_strand_id
1 'polypeptide(L)' 'MNNFAVSRNDFNEWMVPVFAPANFIPVRGEGSRIWDQENKEYIDFAG' A
#
# COMPACT_ATOMS: atom_id res chain seq x y z
N MET A 1 13.84 1.14 18.44
CA MET A 1 12.48 1.32 17.87
C MET A 1 12.08 -0.02 17.30
N ASN A 2 10.92 -0.56 17.65
CA ASN A 2 10.46 -1.82 17.06
C ASN A 2 10.15 -1.58 15.59
N ASN A 3 10.97 -2.16 14.71
CA ASN A 3 10.81 -2.08 13.27
C ASN A 3 9.83 -3.16 12.81
N PHE A 4 8.54 -2.99 13.14
CA PHE A 4 7.50 -3.87 12.61
C PHE A 4 7.29 -3.54 11.13
N ALA A 5 7.78 -4.42 10.25
CA ALA A 5 7.51 -4.31 8.82
C ALA A 5 6.04 -4.69 8.57
N VAL A 6 5.23 -3.72 8.15
CA VAL A 6 3.82 -3.94 7.81
C VAL A 6 3.73 -4.68 6.47
N SER A 7 2.91 -5.72 6.42
CA SER A 7 2.63 -6.53 5.23
C SER A 7 1.21 -6.33 4.72
N ARG A 8 0.95 -6.72 3.45
CA ARG A 8 -0.42 -6.76 2.92
C ARG A 8 -1.33 -7.72 3.69
N ASN A 9 -0.78 -8.79 4.27
CA ASN A 9 -1.59 -9.78 4.99
C ASN A 9 -2.14 -9.20 6.29
N ASP A 10 -1.43 -8.27 6.93
CA ASP A 10 -1.83 -7.62 8.17
C ASP A 10 -3.21 -6.93 8.02
N PHE A 11 -3.51 -6.39 6.83
CA PHE A 11 -4.84 -5.83 6.54
C PHE A 11 -5.96 -6.86 6.73
N ASN A 12 -5.74 -8.11 6.31
CA ASN A 12 -6.75 -9.17 6.45
C ASN A 12 -6.95 -9.57 7.91
N GLU A 13 -5.90 -9.46 8.73
CA GLU A 13 -5.96 -9.84 10.15
C GLU A 13 -6.58 -8.75 11.01
N TRP A 14 -6.36 -7.47 10.67
CA TRP A 14 -6.66 -6.36 11.58
C TRP A 14 -7.87 -5.52 11.17
N MET A 15 -8.22 -5.49 9.88
CA MET A 15 -9.30 -4.65 9.37
C MET A 15 -10.61 -5.41 9.26
N VAL A 16 -11.73 -4.73 9.53
CA VAL A 16 -13.07 -5.26 9.21
C VAL A 16 -13.17 -5.41 7.69
N PRO A 17 -13.62 -6.56 7.15
CA PRO A 17 -13.48 -6.90 5.72
C PRO A 17 -14.54 -6.22 4.83
N VAL A 18 -14.64 -4.90 4.91
CA VAL A 18 -15.51 -4.08 4.03
C VAL A 18 -14.81 -3.64 2.74
N PHE A 19 -13.50 -3.85 2.63
CA PHE A 19 -12.70 -3.61 1.41
C PHE A 19 -11.86 -4.82 1.04
N ALA A 20 -11.59 -4.97 -0.26
CA ALA A 20 -10.60 -5.88 -0.81
C ALA A 20 -9.51 -5.05 -1.54
N PRO A 21 -8.53 -4.49 -0.82
CA PRO A 21 -7.53 -3.61 -1.43
C PRO A 21 -6.53 -4.39 -2.30
N ALA A 22 -5.83 -3.65 -3.15
CA ALA A 22 -4.77 -4.17 -4.02
C ALA A 22 -3.69 -4.93 -3.22
N ASN A 23 -2.91 -5.75 -3.93
CA ASN A 23 -1.87 -6.59 -3.30
C ASN A 23 -0.60 -5.80 -2.93
N PHE A 24 -0.47 -4.54 -3.37
CA PHE A 24 0.64 -3.67 -3.07
C PHE A 24 0.20 -2.53 -2.13
N ILE A 25 1.15 -1.98 -1.37
CA ILE A 25 0.93 -0.89 -0.44
C ILE A 25 1.70 0.34 -0.93
N PRO A 26 1.03 1.42 -1.36
CA PRO A 26 1.68 2.69 -1.70
C PRO A 26 2.40 3.28 -0.47
N VAL A 27 3.63 3.76 -0.64
CA VAL A 27 4.45 4.36 0.44
C VAL A 27 4.92 5.79 0.15
N ARG A 28 4.91 6.22 -1.12
CA ARG A 28 5.17 7.61 -1.52
C ARG A 28 4.39 7.99 -2.77
N GLY A 29 4.18 9.29 -2.97
CA GLY A 29 3.59 9.85 -4.18
C GLY A 29 4.20 11.20 -4.55
N GLU A 30 4.19 11.52 -5.85
CA GLU A 30 4.68 12.78 -6.43
C GLU A 30 3.94 13.07 -7.75
N GLY A 31 3.16 14.16 -7.79
CA GLY A 31 2.27 14.43 -8.92
C GLY A 31 1.29 13.27 -9.13
N SER A 32 1.17 12.79 -10.38
CA SER A 32 0.36 11.61 -10.73
C SER A 32 1.14 10.30 -10.67
N ARG A 33 2.16 10.18 -9.81
CA ARG A 33 2.97 8.97 -9.65
C ARG A 33 2.95 8.50 -8.20
N ILE A 34 2.84 7.19 -7.99
CA ILE A 34 2.95 6.55 -6.67
C ILE A 34 3.93 5.38 -6.73
N TRP A 35 4.53 5.04 -5.58
CA TRP A 35 5.43 3.89 -5.47
C TRP A 35 5.07 3.04 -4.26
N ASP A 36 5.24 1.72 -4.41
CA ASP A 36 4.99 0.74 -3.34
C ASP A 36 6.24 0.42 -2.51
N GLN A 37 6.08 -0.46 -1.52
CA GLN A 37 7.16 -0.92 -0.62
C GLN A 37 8.36 -1.55 -1.36
N GLU A 38 8.19 -2.02 -2.60
CA GLU A 38 9.25 -2.59 -3.44
C GLU A 38 9.83 -1.57 -4.44
N ASN A 39 9.50 -0.27 -4.29
CA ASN A 39 9.85 0.82 -5.19
C ASN A 39 9.29 0.68 -6.63
N LYS A 40 8.25 -0.13 -6.85
CA LYS A 40 7.59 -0.18 -8.14
C LYS A 40 6.73 1.07 -8.34
N GLU A 41 6.88 1.72 -9.49
CA GLU A 41 6.17 2.93 -9.87
C GLU A 41 4.83 2.62 -10.55
N TYR A 42 3.82 3.43 -10.25
CA TYR A 42 2.52 3.45 -10.91
C TYR A 42 2.16 4.89 -11.29
N ILE A 43 1.51 5.06 -12.44
CA ILE A 43 0.83 6.31 -12.77
C ILE A 43 -0.57 6.25 -12.15
N ASP A 44 -0.89 7.22 -11.31
CA ASP A 44 -2.18 7.31 -10.62
C ASP A 44 -3.19 8.08 -11.48
N PHE A 45 -4.10 7.33 -12.10
CA PHE A 45 -5.30 7.86 -12.76
C PHE A 45 -6.57 7.65 -11.93
N ALA A 46 -6.44 7.21 -10.67
CA ALA A 46 -7.54 7.03 -9.73
C ALA A 46 -7.78 8.27 -8.83
N GLY A 47 -6.76 9.14 -8.70
CA GLY A 47 -6.80 10.39 -7.94
C GLY A 47 -7.87 11.39 -8.37
#